data_AF-A0AA90W4L5-F1
#
_entry.id   AF-A0AA90W4L5-F1
#
_cell.length_a   1.000
_cell.length_b   1.000
_cell.length_c   1.000
_cell.angle_alpha   90.00
_cell.angle_beta   90.00
_cell.angle_gamma   90.00
#
_symmetry.space_group_name_H-M   'P 1'
#
loop_
_entity.id
_entity.type
_entity.pdbx_description
1 polymer ?
#
loop_
_entity_poly.entity_id
_entity_poly.type
_entity_poly.pdbx_seq_one_letter_code
_entity_poly.pdbx_strand_id
1 'polypeptide(L)' 'MFNSTELFCLIDDFFLKFEATYWNFLKQSNRSLRIRTAHLTISEICFIAIWYKCSHFNNFKAFF' A
#
# COMPACT_ATOMS: atom_id res chain seq x y z
N MET A 1 -10.25 -13.93 10.98
CA MET A 1 -9.75 -12.55 11.15
C MET A 1 -8.26 -12.64 10.88
N PHE A 2 -7.76 -12.07 9.78
CA PHE A 2 -6.31 -12.08 9.54
C PHE A 2 -5.61 -11.30 10.66
N ASN A 3 -4.51 -11.83 11.17
CA ASN A 3 -3.64 -11.07 12.06
C ASN A 3 -3.05 -9.90 11.25
N SER A 4 -2.99 -8.69 11.84
CA SER A 4 -2.46 -7.51 11.17
C SER A 4 -1.05 -7.73 10.62
N THR A 5 -0.22 -8.50 11.35
CA THR A 5 1.13 -8.86 10.91
C THR A 5 1.10 -9.76 9.68
N GLU A 6 0.27 -10.79 9.66
CA GLU A 6 0.14 -11.69 8.51
C GLU A 6 -0.37 -10.96 7.28
N LEU A 7 -1.34 -10.06 7.46
CA LEU A 7 -1.85 -9.23 6.37
C LEU A 7 -0.76 -8.30 5.81
N PHE A 8 0.02 -7.66 6.68
CA PHE A 8 1.12 -6.81 6.25
C PHE A 8 2.17 -7.63 5.48
N CYS A 9 2.61 -8.78 6.00
CA CYS A 9 3.59 -9.64 5.32
C CYS A 9 3.10 -10.08 3.94
N LEU A 10 1.83 -10.47 3.80
CA LEU A 10 1.25 -10.85 2.50
C LEU A 10 1.26 -9.70 1.48
N ILE A 11 0.96 -8.49 1.93
CA ILE A 11 0.97 -7.30 1.09
C ILE A 11 2.41 -6.94 0.70
N ASP A 12 3.33 -6.95 1.66
CA ASP A 12 4.73 -6.61 1.43
C ASP A 12 5.41 -7.60 0.47
N ASP A 13 5.21 -8.90 0.66
CA ASP A 13 5.70 -9.95 -0.23
C ASP A 13 5.20 -9.80 -1.67
N PHE A 14 3.98 -9.30 -1.86
CA PHE A 14 3.44 -8.98 -3.17
C PHE A 14 4.18 -7.80 -3.80
N PHE A 15 4.38 -6.70 -3.06
CA PHE A 15 5.05 -5.51 -3.58
C PHE A 15 6.54 -5.74 -3.83
N LEU A 16 7.23 -6.55 -3.01
CA LEU A 16 8.62 -6.97 -3.28
C LEU A 16 8.78 -7.61 -4.67
N LYS A 17 7.76 -8.31 -5.17
CA LYS A 17 7.78 -8.94 -6.51
C LYS A 17 7.24 -8.05 -7.62
N PHE A 18 6.25 -7.21 -7.33
CA PHE A 18 5.47 -6.53 -8.35
C PHE A 18 5.78 -5.03 -8.51
N GLU A 19 6.35 -4.39 -7.49
CA GLU A 19 6.50 -2.93 -7.44
C GLU A 19 7.36 -2.39 -8.60
N ALA A 20 8.47 -3.06 -8.92
CA ALA A 20 9.33 -2.67 -10.05
C ALA A 20 8.57 -2.69 -11.40
N THR A 21 7.73 -3.71 -11.61
CA THR A 21 6.90 -3.84 -12.81
C THR A 21 5.86 -2.72 -12.87
N TYR A 22 5.23 -2.40 -11.74
CA TYR A 22 4.28 -1.30 -11.63
C TYR A 22 4.93 0.05 -11.99
N TRP A 23 6.12 0.34 -11.46
CA TRP A 23 6.85 1.56 -11.80
C TRP A 23 7.22 1.64 -13.29
N ASN A 24 7.63 0.53 -13.89
CA ASN A 24 7.92 0.48 -15.32
C ASN A 24 6.68 0.75 -16.18
N PHE A 25 5.53 0.18 -15.81
CA PHE A 25 4.25 0.45 -16.47
C PHE A 25 3.86 1.94 -16.38
N LEU A 26 4.00 2.55 -15.20
CA LEU A 26 3.68 3.98 -15.02
C LEU A 26 4.55 4.88 -15.90
N LYS A 27 5.87 4.60 -15.97
CA LYS A 27 6.80 5.33 -16.84
C LYS A 27 6.39 5.23 -18.31
N GLN A 28 6.03 4.03 -18.78
CA GLN A 28 5.62 3.79 -20.17
C GLN A 28 4.29 4.47 -20.52
N SER A 29 3.36 4.56 -19.56
CA SER A 29 2.04 5.18 -19.79
C SER A 29 2.07 6.71 -19.95
N ASN A 30 3.25 7.35 -19.96
CA ASN A 30 3.45 8.81 -19.91
C ASN A 30 2.69 9.52 -18.76
N ARG A 31 2.15 8.75 -17.81
CA ARG A 31 1.69 9.24 -16.51
C ARG A 31 2.93 9.42 -15.64
N SER A 32 3.78 10.36 -16.05
CA SER A 32 4.90 10.85 -15.24
C SER A 32 4.34 11.55 -14.01
N LEU A 33 3.97 10.79 -12.98
CA LEU A 33 3.72 11.33 -11.67
C LEU A 33 5.06 11.74 -11.09
N ARG A 34 5.21 13.02 -10.78
CA ARG A 34 6.36 13.56 -10.05
C ARG A 34 6.45 12.80 -8.72
N ILE A 35 7.38 11.85 -8.63
CA ILE A 35 7.57 11.04 -7.42
C ILE A 35 8.20 11.96 -6.37
N ARG A 36 7.39 12.41 -5.41
CA ARG A 36 7.90 13.05 -4.19
C ARG A 36 8.34 11.96 -3.24
N THR A 37 9.39 12.22 -2.47
CA THR A 37 9.78 11.36 -1.36
C THR A 37 8.61 11.26 -0.39
N ALA A 38 7.98 10.10 -0.34
CA ALA A 38 6.94 9.79 0.63
C ALA A 38 7.58 9.19 1.88
N HIS A 39 6.98 9.41 3.03
CA HIS A 39 7.40 8.76 4.28
C HIS A 39 6.97 7.29 4.38
N LEU A 40 6.05 6.85 3.51
CA LEU A 40 5.51 5.49 3.47
C LEU A 40 5.74 4.88 2.08
N THR A 41 6.06 3.59 2.10
CA THR A 41 6.12 2.69 0.95
C THR A 41 4.72 2.38 0.41
N ILE A 42 4.64 1.83 -0.80
CA ILE A 42 3.34 1.45 -1.38
C ILE A 42 2.69 0.31 -0.57
N SER A 43 3.47 -0.66 -0.08
CA SER A 43 2.95 -1.75 0.75
C SER A 43 2.33 -1.24 2.05
N GLU A 44 2.98 -0.28 2.73
CA GLU A 44 2.43 0.38 3.92
C GLU A 44 1.12 1.14 3.63
N ILE A 45 1.06 1.88 2.52
CA ILE A 45 -0.14 2.61 2.12
C ILE A 45 -1.29 1.62 1.83
N CYS A 46 -1.03 0.54 1.09
CA CYS A 46 -2.01 -0.48 0.80
C CYS A 46 -2.48 -1.21 2.05
N PHE A 47 -1.57 -1.54 2.97
CA PHE A 47 -1.89 -2.13 4.25
C PHE A 47 -2.84 -1.25 5.07
N ILE A 48 -2.51 0.04 5.24
CA ILE A 48 -3.38 1.00 5.95
C ILE A 48 -4.77 1.04 5.33
N ALA A 49 -4.86 1.13 4.00
CA ALA A 49 -6.14 1.24 3.29
C ALA A 49 -7.01 -0.03 3.47
N ILE A 50 -6.41 -1.21 3.33
CA ILE A 50 -7.12 -2.49 3.47
C ILE A 50 -7.49 -2.72 4.92
N TRP A 51 -6.55 -2.54 5.85
CA TRP A 51 -6.78 -2.72 7.28
C TRP A 51 -7.87 -1.77 7.78
N TYR A 52 -7.84 -0.50 7.39
CA TYR A 52 -8.90 0.47 7.72
C TYR A 52 -10.28 -0.02 7.27
N LYS A 53 -10.38 -0.51 6.03
CA LYS A 53 -11.63 -1.05 5.50
C LYS A 53 -12.11 -2.28 6.26
N CYS A 54 -11.20 -3.16 6.65
CA CYS A 54 -11.50 -4.38 7.41
C CYS A 54 -11.81 -4.12 8.89
N SER A 55 -11.29 -3.05 9.48
CA SER A 55 -11.50 -2.73 10.88
C SER A 55 -12.84 -2.06 11.18
N HIS A 56 -13.66 -1.75 10.16
CA HIS A 56 -14.98 -1.13 10.30
C HIS A 56 -15.00 0.19 11.10
N PHE A 57 -13.85 0.87 11.23
CA PHE A 57 -13.82 2.20 11.81
C PHE A 57 -14.51 3.19 10.88
N ASN A 58 -15.41 3.99 11.44
CA ASN A 58 -16.09 5.06 10.70
C ASN A 58 -15.27 6.37 10.67
N ASN A 59 -14.16 6.41 11.43
CA ASN A 59 -13.29 7.57 11.53
C ASN A 59 -11.83 7.13 11.41
N PHE A 60 -11.13 7.67 10.42
CA PHE A 60 -9.72 7.39 10.19
C PHE A 60 -8.82 7.80 11.37
N LYS A 61 -9.20 8.83 12.14
CA LYS A 61 -8.45 9.20 13.36
C LYS A 61 -8.58 8.19 14.49
N ALA A 62 -9.61 7.34 14.48
CA ALA A 62 -9.79 6.31 15.49
C ALA A 62 -9.04 5.00 15.13
N PHE A 63 -8.46 4.94 13.93
CA PHE A 63 -7.74 3.79 13.41
C PHE A 63 -6.22 3.83 13.72
N PHE A 64 -5.69 5.03 13.98
CA PHE A 64 -4.33 5.29 14.44
C PHE A 64 -4.32 5.50 15.96
#